data_AF-A0A257UQM9-F1
#
_entry.id   AF-A0A257UQM9-F1
#
_cell.length_a   1.000
_cell.length_b   1.000
_cell.length_c   1.000
_cell.angle_alpha   90.00
_cell.angle_beta   90.00
_cell.angle_gamma   90.00
#
_symmetry.space_group_name_H-M   'P 1'
#
loop_
_entity.id
_entity.type
_entity.pdbx_description
1 polymer ?
#
loop_
_entity_poly.entity_id
_entity_poly.type
_entity_poly.pdbx_seq_one_letter_code
_entity_poly.pdbx_strand_id
1 'polypeptide(L)'
;MKRRSAIAASAAAFCAFPAASARAGSGTALDASVVRMKLQKGITPDVAVDCLKLRANLRNMKQVGYLPLSKQVEAMVGKPQKLTEVFLFCNPLIAIEMVAANIDFAAYLPCRITLTEDEAGGFWLVMLNLTPLIAQIPAGSALRAKAESVNDILMSIMHAGAAGAL
;
A
#
# COMPACT_ATOMS: atom_id res chain seq x y z
N MET A 1 47.21 25.30 36.33
CA MET A 1 45.75 25.14 36.52
C MET A 1 45.14 24.50 35.27
N LYS A 2 44.89 23.18 35.30
CA LYS A 2 44.26 22.42 34.21
C LYS A 2 42.73 22.50 34.37
N ARG A 3 42.03 23.25 33.51
CA ARG A 3 40.56 23.18 33.43
C ARG A 3 40.19 21.95 32.60
N ARG A 4 39.68 20.92 33.28
CA ARG A 4 39.16 19.69 32.67
C ARG A 4 37.80 20.00 32.04
N SER A 5 37.68 19.76 30.74
CA SER A 5 36.40 19.71 30.02
C SER A 5 35.53 18.60 30.60
N ALA A 6 34.30 18.94 30.97
CA ALA A 6 33.22 17.99 31.18
C ALA A 6 32.27 18.13 29.99
N ILE A 7 32.52 17.33 28.93
CA ILE A 7 31.53 17.08 27.90
C ILE A 7 30.59 16.05 28.51
N ALA A 8 29.42 16.52 28.97
CA ALA A 8 28.34 15.65 29.39
C ALA A 8 27.86 14.85 28.17
N ALA A 9 28.15 13.55 28.17
CA ALA A 9 27.57 12.61 27.22
C ALA A 9 26.06 12.55 27.51
N SER A 10 25.29 13.24 26.67
CA SER A 10 23.84 13.10 26.65
C SER A 10 23.55 11.69 26.15
N ALA A 11 23.15 10.80 27.07
CA ALA A 11 22.67 9.47 26.74
C ALA A 11 21.38 9.64 25.94
N ALA A 12 21.49 9.58 24.61
CA ALA A 12 20.34 9.47 23.73
C ALA A 12 19.62 8.17 24.10
N ALA A 13 18.46 8.32 24.75
CA ALA A 13 17.50 7.25 24.92
C ALA A 13 17.10 6.79 23.52
N PHE A 14 17.74 5.73 23.03
CA PHE A 14 17.34 5.02 21.83
C PHE A 14 15.95 4.45 22.11
N CYS A 15 14.91 5.15 21.66
CA CYS A 15 13.57 4.57 21.53
C CYS A 15 13.73 3.31 20.68
N ALA A 16 13.68 2.15 21.31
CA ALA A 16 13.63 0.87 20.62
C ALA A 16 12.30 0.83 19.86
N PHE A 17 12.31 1.26 18.60
CA PHE A 17 11.20 0.97 17.69
C PHE A 17 11.17 -0.55 17.52
N PRO A 18 10.11 -1.24 17.99
CA PRO A 18 9.95 -2.64 17.66
C PRO A 18 9.83 -2.74 16.14
N ALA A 19 10.46 -3.75 15.55
CA ALA A 19 10.25 -4.07 14.14
C ALA A 19 8.75 -4.35 13.96
N ALA A 20 8.01 -3.39 13.38
CA ALA A 20 6.58 -3.54 13.15
C ALA A 20 6.37 -4.67 12.14
N SER A 21 5.52 -5.65 12.48
CA SER A 21 5.27 -6.82 11.64
C SER A 21 3.79 -6.94 11.30
N ALA A 22 3.48 -7.32 10.06
CA ALA A 22 2.11 -7.52 9.60
C ALA A 22 1.54 -8.85 10.14
N ARG A 23 0.29 -8.82 10.62
CA ARG A 23 -0.49 -10.01 11.01
C ARG A 23 -1.77 -10.05 10.16
N ALA A 24 -2.20 -11.25 9.73
CA ALA A 24 -3.48 -11.41 9.07
C ALA A 24 -4.64 -11.03 10.02
N GLY A 25 -5.76 -10.56 9.45
CA GLY A 25 -6.87 -9.89 10.13
C GLY A 25 -7.42 -10.59 11.39
N SER A 26 -8.05 -9.81 12.27
CA SER A 26 -8.47 -10.20 13.63
C SER A 26 -9.99 -10.23 13.86
N GLY A 27 -10.81 -10.16 12.80
CA GLY A 27 -12.27 -10.06 12.85
C GLY A 27 -12.82 -8.66 13.17
N THR A 28 -12.04 -7.60 12.94
CA THR A 28 -12.38 -6.21 13.32
C THR A 28 -12.96 -5.39 12.17
N ALA A 29 -13.46 -4.18 12.46
CA ALA A 29 -13.88 -3.22 11.42
C ALA A 29 -12.77 -2.90 10.40
N LEU A 30 -11.50 -3.03 10.80
CA LEU A 30 -10.35 -2.90 9.91
C LEU A 30 -10.29 -4.03 8.86
N ASP A 31 -10.85 -5.20 9.15
CA ASP A 31 -10.84 -6.32 8.21
C ASP A 31 -11.84 -6.17 7.09
N ALA A 32 -13.00 -5.55 7.36
CA ALA A 32 -14.01 -5.24 6.35
C ALA A 32 -13.55 -4.11 5.41
N SER A 33 -12.68 -3.21 5.88
CA SER A 33 -12.22 -2.05 5.12
C SER A 33 -11.05 -2.33 4.19
N VAL A 34 -10.54 -3.56 4.12
CA VAL A 34 -9.38 -3.90 3.28
C VAL A 34 -9.57 -5.19 2.50
N VAL A 35 -8.93 -5.26 1.34
CA VAL A 35 -8.76 -6.50 0.57
C VAL A 35 -7.32 -6.96 0.71
N ARG A 36 -7.13 -8.27 0.94
CA ARG A 36 -5.81 -8.90 1.11
C ARG A 36 -5.68 -10.08 0.16
N MET A 37 -4.54 -10.20 -0.50
CA MET A 37 -4.20 -11.36 -1.31
C MET A 37 -2.81 -11.84 -0.93
N LYS A 38 -2.71 -13.09 -0.49
CA LYS A 38 -1.41 -13.72 -0.27
C LYS A 38 -0.78 -14.04 -1.63
N LEU A 39 0.53 -13.83 -1.76
CA LEU A 39 1.25 -14.32 -2.93
C LEU A 39 1.16 -15.85 -3.00
N GLN A 40 1.01 -16.38 -4.22
CA GLN A 40 0.99 -17.80 -4.47
C GLN A 40 2.35 -18.44 -4.16
N LYS A 41 2.34 -19.75 -3.92
CA LYS A 41 3.56 -20.50 -3.59
C LYS A 41 4.59 -20.37 -4.71
N GLY A 42 5.80 -19.96 -4.37
CA GLY A 42 6.93 -19.82 -5.31
C GLY A 42 7.03 -18.47 -5.99
N ILE A 43 6.06 -17.57 -5.79
CA ILE A 43 6.13 -16.20 -6.31
C ILE A 43 6.99 -15.34 -5.38
N THR A 44 8.04 -14.72 -5.94
CA THR A 44 8.89 -13.79 -5.21
C THR A 44 8.26 -12.39 -5.18
N PRO A 45 8.62 -11.54 -4.20
CA PRO A 45 8.23 -10.13 -4.18
C PRO A 45 8.49 -9.40 -5.49
N ASP A 46 9.66 -9.57 -6.09
CA ASP A 46 10.04 -8.87 -7.32
C ASP A 46 9.15 -9.25 -8.51
N VAL A 47 8.88 -10.56 -8.68
CA VAL A 47 7.96 -11.05 -9.72
C VAL A 47 6.55 -10.50 -9.51
N ALA A 48 6.07 -10.51 -8.26
CA ALA A 48 4.76 -9.95 -7.93
C ALA A 48 4.68 -8.46 -8.29
N VAL A 49 5.71 -7.67 -7.96
CA VAL A 49 5.79 -6.25 -8.28
C VAL A 49 5.81 -6.01 -9.78
N ASP A 50 6.58 -6.79 -10.55
CA ASP A 50 6.64 -6.65 -11.99
C ASP A 50 5.30 -6.95 -12.65
N CYS A 51 4.65 -8.08 -12.30
CA CYS A 51 3.33 -8.44 -12.82
C CYS A 51 2.26 -7.41 -12.45
N LEU A 52 2.33 -6.88 -11.22
CA LEU A 52 1.44 -5.84 -10.72
C LEU A 52 1.59 -4.56 -11.56
N LYS A 53 2.81 -4.08 -11.78
CA LYS A 53 3.09 -2.87 -12.61
C LYS A 53 2.70 -3.07 -14.07
N LEU A 54 3.02 -4.24 -14.64
CA LEU A 54 2.69 -4.58 -16.03
C LEU A 54 1.16 -4.61 -16.22
N ARG A 55 0.41 -5.26 -15.32
CA ARG A 55 -1.06 -5.28 -15.37
C ARG A 55 -1.63 -3.87 -15.24
N ALA A 56 -1.08 -3.05 -14.36
CA ALA A 56 -1.53 -1.68 -14.17
C ALA A 56 -1.38 -0.86 -15.46
N ASN A 57 -0.25 -0.98 -16.14
CA ASN A 57 -0.02 -0.37 -17.45
C ASN A 57 -1.01 -0.85 -18.51
N LEU A 58 -1.27 -2.17 -18.61
CA LEU A 58 -2.24 -2.74 -19.55
C LEU A 58 -3.67 -2.23 -19.34
N ARG A 59 -4.00 -1.80 -18.12
CA ARG A 59 -5.33 -1.29 -17.75
C ARG A 59 -5.40 0.24 -17.70
N ASN A 60 -4.40 0.95 -18.22
CA ASN A 60 -4.30 2.42 -18.14
C ASN A 60 -4.39 2.97 -16.70
N MET A 61 -3.90 2.19 -15.75
CA MET A 61 -3.82 2.53 -14.34
C MET A 61 -2.34 2.75 -14.02
N LYS A 62 -1.85 3.98 -14.21
CA LYS A 62 -0.41 4.26 -14.17
C LYS A 62 0.11 4.25 -12.74
N GLN A 63 1.34 3.79 -12.55
CA GLN A 63 2.05 4.02 -11.29
C GLN A 63 2.45 5.50 -11.21
N VAL A 64 1.91 6.21 -10.23
CA VAL A 64 2.15 7.65 -10.02
C VAL A 64 2.98 7.93 -8.77
N GLY A 65 3.30 6.90 -7.99
CA GLY A 65 4.16 7.03 -6.82
C GLY A 65 4.64 5.67 -6.30
N TYR A 66 5.64 5.74 -5.43
CA TYR A 66 6.27 4.59 -4.79
C TYR A 66 6.88 5.01 -3.46
N LEU A 67 6.58 4.28 -2.38
CA LEU A 67 7.14 4.53 -1.06
C LEU A 67 7.80 3.24 -0.52
N PRO A 68 9.15 3.16 -0.52
CA PRO A 68 9.88 2.00 0.00
C PRO A 68 9.97 2.07 1.53
N LEU A 69 8.84 1.89 2.22
CA LEU A 69 8.71 2.16 3.66
C LEU A 69 9.72 1.38 4.51
N SER A 70 9.91 0.09 4.27
CA SER A 70 10.86 -0.73 5.05
C SER A 70 12.29 -0.22 4.93
N LYS A 71 12.73 0.18 3.72
CA LYS A 71 14.06 0.77 3.50
C LYS A 71 14.21 2.12 4.17
N GLN A 72 13.16 2.94 4.16
CA GLN A 72 13.17 4.22 4.86
C GLN A 72 13.30 4.04 6.37
N VAL A 73 12.55 3.11 6.96
CA VAL A 73 12.66 2.80 8.38
C VAL A 73 14.04 2.24 8.71
N GLU A 74 14.56 1.31 7.92
CA GLU A 74 15.92 0.77 8.09
C GLU A 74 16.99 1.88 8.09
N ALA A 75 16.91 2.84 7.16
CA ALA A 75 17.83 3.97 7.12
C ALA A 75 17.74 4.87 8.37
N MET A 76 16.55 4.99 8.97
CA MET A 76 16.34 5.80 10.18
C MET A 76 16.80 5.11 11.46
N VAL A 77 16.64 3.79 11.56
CA VAL A 77 16.89 3.05 12.81
C VAL A 77 18.16 2.18 12.78
N GLY A 78 18.79 2.03 11.62
CA GLY A 78 20.01 1.24 11.41
C GLY A 78 19.81 -0.26 11.56
N LYS A 79 18.58 -0.77 11.41
CA LYS A 79 18.26 -2.20 11.56
C LYS A 79 17.40 -2.69 10.39
N PRO A 80 17.67 -3.90 9.86
CA PRO A 80 16.85 -4.51 8.82
C PRO A 80 15.37 -4.55 9.20
N GLN A 81 14.52 -4.26 8.23
CA GLN A 81 13.07 -4.30 8.39
C GLN A 81 12.48 -5.37 7.47
N LYS A 82 11.37 -5.95 7.88
CA LYS A 82 10.55 -6.79 7.00
C LYS A 82 10.08 -5.99 5.80
N LEU A 83 9.96 -6.66 4.65
CA LEU A 83 9.58 -5.98 3.42
C LEU A 83 8.23 -5.27 3.61
N THR A 84 8.20 -3.98 3.34
CA THR A 84 6.95 -3.20 3.23
C THR A 84 7.17 -2.09 2.22
N GLU A 85 6.48 -2.19 1.10
CA GLU A 85 6.56 -1.26 -0.02
C GLU A 85 5.16 -0.85 -0.44
N VAL A 86 4.99 0.43 -0.74
CA VAL A 86 3.70 1.00 -1.09
C VAL A 86 3.75 1.52 -2.52
N PHE A 87 2.81 1.05 -3.34
CA PHE A 87 2.67 1.44 -4.74
C PHE A 87 1.40 2.25 -4.92
N LEU A 88 1.52 3.38 -5.61
CA LEU A 88 0.44 4.34 -5.81
C LEU A 88 0.05 4.32 -7.29
N PHE A 89 -1.20 3.97 -7.56
CA PHE A 89 -1.75 3.80 -8.90
C PHE A 89 -2.90 4.77 -9.16
N CYS A 90 -2.97 5.31 -10.37
CA CYS A 90 -4.02 6.25 -10.73
C CYS A 90 -4.35 6.24 -12.21
N ASN A 91 -5.65 6.34 -12.52
CA ASN A 91 -6.12 6.86 -13.78
C ASN A 91 -6.46 8.35 -13.58
N PRO A 92 -5.61 9.29 -14.02
CA PRO A 92 -5.75 10.69 -13.69
C PRO A 92 -7.01 11.33 -14.28
N LEU A 93 -7.51 10.83 -15.42
CA LEU A 93 -8.73 11.35 -16.04
C LEU A 93 -9.97 11.00 -15.21
N ILE A 94 -10.07 9.76 -14.73
CA ILE A 94 -11.16 9.38 -13.81
C ILE A 94 -11.00 10.11 -12.48
N ALA A 95 -9.77 10.22 -11.95
CA ALA A 95 -9.52 10.84 -10.66
C ALA A 95 -9.97 12.31 -10.62
N ILE A 96 -9.67 13.12 -11.64
CA ILE A 96 -10.10 14.52 -11.65
C ILE A 96 -11.61 14.67 -11.77
N GLU A 97 -12.29 13.78 -12.52
CA GLU A 97 -13.75 13.72 -12.56
C GLU A 97 -14.35 13.38 -11.20
N MET A 98 -13.75 12.44 -10.46
CA MET A 98 -14.21 12.06 -9.11
C MET A 98 -14.11 13.26 -8.16
N VAL A 99 -12.96 13.92 -8.12
CA VAL A 99 -12.73 15.11 -7.27
C VAL A 99 -13.68 16.25 -7.64
N ALA A 100 -13.94 16.46 -8.93
CA ALA A 100 -14.89 17.47 -9.39
C ALA A 100 -16.34 17.16 -8.94
N ALA A 101 -16.71 15.88 -8.84
CA ALA A 101 -18.02 15.46 -8.36
C ALA A 101 -18.16 15.62 -6.83
N ASN A 102 -17.11 15.31 -6.07
CA ASN A 102 -17.01 15.62 -4.64
C ASN A 102 -15.53 15.72 -4.23
N ILE A 103 -15.16 16.84 -3.61
CA ILE A 103 -13.79 17.12 -3.14
C ILE A 103 -13.27 16.03 -2.17
N ASP A 104 -14.15 15.38 -1.42
CA ASP A 104 -13.79 14.33 -0.47
C ASP A 104 -13.15 13.11 -1.14
N PHE A 105 -13.40 12.88 -2.43
CA PHE A 105 -12.72 11.82 -3.18
C PHE A 105 -11.20 12.02 -3.23
N ALA A 106 -10.70 13.25 -3.07
CA ALA A 106 -9.26 13.53 -3.01
C ALA A 106 -8.56 12.77 -1.87
N ALA A 107 -9.25 12.48 -0.77
CA ALA A 107 -8.67 11.73 0.36
C ALA A 107 -8.40 10.25 0.03
N TYR A 108 -9.01 9.72 -1.02
CA TYR A 108 -8.88 8.33 -1.46
C TYR A 108 -7.94 8.17 -2.66
N LEU A 109 -7.34 9.27 -3.13
CA LEU A 109 -6.42 9.29 -4.26
C LEU A 109 -4.97 9.42 -3.78
N PRO A 110 -4.00 8.80 -4.50
CA PRO A 110 -4.19 7.75 -5.51
C PRO A 110 -4.49 6.40 -4.87
N CYS A 111 -4.89 5.41 -5.68
CA CYS A 111 -5.19 4.07 -5.21
C CYS A 111 -3.91 3.37 -4.72
N ARG A 112 -3.91 2.91 -3.47
CA ARG A 112 -2.74 2.33 -2.81
C ARG A 112 -2.79 0.81 -2.77
N ILE A 113 -1.73 0.16 -3.22
CA ILE A 113 -1.47 -1.27 -2.99
C ILE A 113 -0.15 -1.41 -2.23
N THR A 114 -0.19 -2.07 -1.08
CA THR A 114 0.99 -2.34 -0.24
C THR A 114 1.40 -3.80 -0.40
N LEU A 115 2.67 -4.04 -0.70
CA LEU A 115 3.32 -5.35 -0.56
C LEU A 115 3.97 -5.42 0.81
N THR A 116 3.65 -6.42 1.62
CA THR A 116 4.19 -6.56 2.98
C THR A 116 4.44 -8.02 3.36
N GLU A 117 5.45 -8.24 4.19
CA GLU A 117 5.83 -9.54 4.74
C GLU A 117 5.25 -9.75 6.15
N ASP A 118 4.65 -10.91 6.39
CA ASP A 118 4.06 -11.29 7.67
C ASP A 118 5.07 -11.91 8.66
N GLU A 119 4.58 -12.34 9.83
CA GLU A 119 5.40 -13.05 10.84
C GLU A 119 5.94 -14.41 10.40
N ALA A 120 5.24 -15.10 9.51
CA ALA A 120 5.60 -16.41 9.01
C ALA A 120 6.45 -16.36 7.72
N GLY A 121 6.89 -15.18 7.28
CA GLY A 121 7.62 -14.98 6.03
C GLY A 121 6.75 -15.03 4.77
N GLY A 122 5.43 -14.97 4.94
CA GLY A 122 4.48 -14.88 3.84
C GLY A 122 4.33 -13.45 3.33
N PHE A 123 4.24 -13.28 2.02
CA PHE A 123 4.03 -11.98 1.39
C PHE A 123 2.57 -11.76 1.03
N TRP A 124 2.11 -10.51 1.20
CA TRP A 124 0.74 -10.09 1.00
C TRP A 124 0.68 -8.81 0.19
N LEU A 125 -0.27 -8.76 -0.74
CA LEU A 125 -0.77 -7.52 -1.31
C LEU A 125 -2.00 -7.08 -0.52
N VAL A 126 -2.03 -5.81 -0.14
CA VAL A 126 -3.10 -5.23 0.68
C VAL A 126 -3.51 -3.89 0.08
N MET A 127 -4.82 -3.68 -0.07
CA MET A 127 -5.39 -2.39 -0.48
C MET A 127 -6.67 -2.08 0.30
N LEU A 128 -7.10 -0.83 0.24
CA LEU A 128 -8.41 -0.44 0.76
C LEU A 128 -9.51 -1.18 -0.03
N ASN A 129 -10.51 -1.71 0.67
CA ASN A 129 -11.72 -2.21 0.03
C ASN A 129 -12.53 -1.01 -0.43
N LEU A 130 -12.66 -0.83 -1.75
CA LEU A 130 -13.42 0.29 -2.30
C LEU A 130 -14.93 0.05 -2.28
N THR A 131 -15.39 -1.18 -2.05
CA THR A 131 -16.82 -1.54 -2.09
C THR A 131 -17.68 -0.65 -1.18
N PRO A 132 -17.31 -0.39 0.10
CA PRO A 132 -18.10 0.49 0.96
C PRO A 132 -18.08 1.94 0.48
N LEU A 133 -16.96 2.44 -0.06
CA LEU A 133 -16.87 3.79 -0.60
C LEU A 133 -17.77 3.96 -1.83
N ILE A 134 -17.71 3.00 -2.75
CA ILE A 134 -18.53 2.95 -3.97
C ILE A 134 -20.01 2.86 -3.62
N ALA A 135 -20.36 2.12 -2.56
CA ALA A 135 -21.73 1.99 -2.08
C ALA A 135 -22.38 3.34 -1.74
N GLN A 136 -21.59 4.34 -1.31
CA GLN A 136 -22.07 5.69 -1.00
C GLN A 136 -22.38 6.53 -2.26
N ILE A 137 -21.95 6.09 -3.44
CA ILE A 137 -22.24 6.76 -4.71
C ILE A 137 -23.61 6.29 -5.21
N PRO A 138 -24.52 7.21 -5.63
CA PRO A 138 -25.85 6.84 -6.11
C PRO A 138 -25.82 5.72 -7.16
N ALA A 139 -26.62 4.67 -6.92
CA ALA A 139 -26.74 3.54 -7.82
C ALA A 139 -27.18 3.98 -9.23
N GLY A 140 -26.60 3.38 -10.27
CA GLY A 140 -26.88 3.72 -11.67
C GLY A 140 -26.24 5.03 -12.18
N SER A 141 -25.56 5.80 -11.33
CA SER A 141 -24.85 7.01 -11.79
C SER A 141 -23.62 6.66 -12.63
N ALA A 142 -23.30 7.52 -13.61
CA ALA A 142 -22.07 7.39 -14.41
C ALA A 142 -20.80 7.43 -13.54
N LEU A 143 -20.86 8.19 -12.44
CA LEU A 143 -19.78 8.28 -11.45
C LEU A 143 -19.53 6.95 -10.76
N ARG A 144 -20.60 6.24 -10.36
CA ARG A 144 -20.50 4.92 -9.74
C ARG A 144 -19.90 3.89 -10.70
N ALA A 145 -20.34 3.87 -11.96
CA ALA A 145 -19.80 2.96 -12.96
C ALA A 145 -18.29 3.17 -13.18
N LYS A 146 -17.80 4.42 -13.14
CA LYS A 146 -16.37 4.73 -13.18
C LYS A 146 -15.63 4.20 -11.94
N ALA A 147 -16.21 4.37 -10.76
CA ALA A 147 -15.61 3.90 -9.51
C ALA A 147 -15.57 2.35 -9.43
N GLU A 148 -16.62 1.68 -9.89
CA GLU A 148 -16.68 0.21 -10.03
C GLU A 148 -15.60 -0.27 -11.01
N SER A 149 -15.47 0.38 -12.17
CA SER A 149 -14.40 0.09 -13.14
C SER A 149 -12.99 0.25 -12.54
N VAL A 150 -12.75 1.30 -11.74
CA VAL A 150 -11.48 1.47 -11.02
C VAL A 150 -11.24 0.30 -10.05
N ASN A 151 -12.25 -0.10 -9.27
CA ASN A 151 -12.13 -1.24 -8.36
C ASN A 151 -11.81 -2.54 -9.09
N ASP A 152 -12.47 -2.83 -10.21
CA ASP A 152 -12.22 -4.04 -11.00
C ASP A 152 -10.80 -4.06 -11.58
N ILE A 153 -10.32 -2.91 -12.05
CA ILE A 153 -8.94 -2.76 -12.52
C ILE A 153 -7.95 -3.04 -11.39
N LEU A 154 -8.17 -2.47 -10.20
CA LEU A 154 -7.30 -2.69 -9.03
C LEU A 154 -7.31 -4.15 -8.58
N MET A 155 -8.48 -4.81 -8.57
CA MET A 155 -8.57 -6.25 -8.29
C MET A 155 -7.80 -7.06 -9.33
N SER A 156 -7.89 -6.72 -10.62
CA SER A 156 -7.10 -7.35 -11.68
C SER A 156 -5.59 -7.18 -11.48
N ILE A 157 -5.14 -6.00 -11.03
CA ILE A 157 -3.75 -5.69 -10.68
C ILE A 157 -3.29 -6.53 -9.47
N MET A 158 -4.10 -6.59 -8.41
CA MET A 158 -3.85 -7.40 -7.22
C MET A 158 -3.72 -8.88 -7.56
N HIS A 159 -4.64 -9.42 -8.37
CA HIS A 159 -4.60 -10.81 -8.81
C HIS A 159 -3.34 -11.11 -9.63
N ALA A 160 -2.95 -10.22 -10.54
CA ALA A 160 -1.74 -10.39 -11.34
C ALA A 160 -0.48 -10.44 -10.48
N GLY A 161 -0.36 -9.53 -9.50
CA GLY A 161 0.76 -9.55 -8.56
C GLY A 161 0.75 -10.79 -7.65
N ALA A 162 -0.40 -11.15 -7.09
CA ALA A 162 -0.50 -12.30 -6.18
C ALA A 162 -0.21 -13.64 -6.88
N ALA A 163 -0.63 -13.79 -8.14
CA ALA A 163 -0.38 -14.98 -8.94
C ALA A 163 0.97 -14.96 -9.66
N GLY A 164 1.64 -13.81 -9.76
CA GLY A 164 2.84 -13.65 -10.59
C GLY A 164 2.57 -13.90 -12.08
N ALA A 165 1.38 -13.53 -12.56
CA ALA A 165 0.94 -13.80 -13.94
C ALA A 165 0.11 -12.63 -14.51
N LEU A 166 0.17 -12.46 -15.84
CA LEU A 166 -0.59 -11.45 -16.60
C LEU A 166 -1.93 -11.95 -17.14
#